data_AF-A0A7Y1QDC2-F1
#
_entry.id   AF-A0A7Y1QDC2-F1
#
_cell.length_a   1.000
_cell.length_b   1.000
_cell.length_c   1.000
_cell.angle_alpha   90.00
_cell.angle_beta   90.00
_cell.angle_gamma   90.00
#
_symmetry.space_group_name_H-M   'P 1'
#
loop_
_entity.id
_entity.type
_entity.pdbx_description
1 polymer ?
#
loop_
_entity_poly.entity_id
_entity_poly.type
_entity_poly.pdbx_seq_one_letter_code
_entity_poly.pdbx_strand_id
1 'polypeptide(L)'
;QIAQVMAGYTLGGADMLRRAMGKKKPEEMAKQRGGFIEGCANNNIDADLAGNIFDLVEKFAGYGFNKSHSAAYGLVSYQTAWLKTHYPAPFMAAVLSADMHNTDKVVTLIEEIRTMKLRLDATDVNASEFKFTVNDEGRIIYGLGAIKGVGEGPVEAITEARQNGPFTDLFDFCARVDLKRINKRTLDV
;
A
#
# COMPACT_ATOMS: atom_id res chain seq x y z
N GLN A 1 10.44 10.70 25.43
CA GLN A 1 9.49 10.67 26.55
C GLN A 1 10.15 10.20 27.84
N ILE A 2 10.83 9.04 27.88
CA ILE A 2 11.54 8.56 29.09
C ILE A 2 12.46 9.64 29.70
N ALA A 3 13.40 10.18 28.92
CA ALA A 3 14.30 11.24 29.40
C ALA A 3 13.62 12.55 29.81
N GLN A 4 12.46 12.87 29.21
CA GLN A 4 11.69 14.05 29.61
C GLN A 4 11.01 13.82 30.96
N VAL A 5 10.35 12.68 31.13
CA VAL A 5 9.55 12.38 32.33
C VAL A 5 10.45 12.05 33.51
N MET A 6 11.51 11.26 33.28
CA MET A 6 12.40 10.83 34.36
C MET A 6 13.47 11.86 34.70
N ALA A 7 14.09 12.47 33.70
CA ALA A 7 15.24 13.36 33.91
C ALA A 7 14.93 14.84 33.67
N GLY A 8 13.66 15.21 33.43
CA GLY A 8 13.25 16.60 33.23
C GLY A 8 13.75 17.25 31.93
N TYR A 9 14.22 16.45 30.96
CA TYR A 9 14.70 16.99 29.68
C TYR A 9 13.57 17.70 28.92
N THR A 10 13.89 18.80 28.24
CA THR A 10 12.98 19.34 27.22
C THR A 10 12.83 18.34 26.06
N LEU A 11 11.75 18.47 25.27
CA LEU A 11 11.58 17.61 24.08
C LEU A 11 12.77 17.69 23.11
N GLY A 12 13.33 18.90 22.92
CA GLY A 12 14.53 19.11 22.11
C GLY A 12 15.78 18.46 22.74
N GLY A 13 15.96 18.60 24.05
CA GLY A 13 17.05 17.92 24.77
C GLY A 13 16.96 16.40 24.66
N ALA A 14 15.76 15.84 24.74
CA ALA A 14 15.54 14.40 24.59
C ALA A 14 15.84 13.89 23.17
N ASP A 15 15.60 14.68 22.12
CA ASP A 15 16.03 14.30 20.76
C ASP A 15 17.56 14.39 20.62
N MET A 16 18.22 15.37 21.27
CA MET A 16 19.68 15.44 21.29
C MET A 16 20.30 14.20 21.96
N LEU A 17 19.72 13.74 23.07
CA LEU A 17 20.09 12.47 23.71
C LEU A 17 19.94 11.28 22.75
N ARG A 18 18.79 11.16 22.07
CA ARG A 18 18.54 10.10 21.07
C ARG A 18 19.57 10.12 19.95
N ARG A 19 19.95 11.30 19.44
CA ARG A 19 21.00 11.46 18.41
C ARG A 19 22.38 11.04 18.93
N ALA A 20 22.71 11.38 20.17
CA ALA A 20 23.96 10.95 20.80
C ALA A 20 24.03 9.43 20.92
N MET A 21 22.96 8.78 21.38
CA MET A 21 22.84 7.31 21.45
C MET A 21 23.00 6.64 20.08
N GLY A 22 22.48 7.24 19.00
CA GLY A 22 22.68 6.72 17.65
C GLY A 22 24.13 6.82 17.16
N LYS A 23 24.86 7.88 17.55
CA LYS A 23 26.27 8.09 17.17
C LYS A 23 27.26 7.28 18.00
N LYS A 24 26.86 6.81 19.20
CA LYS A 24 27.66 5.97 20.10
C LYS A 24 29.05 6.52 20.44
N LYS A 25 29.19 7.85 20.55
CA LYS A 25 30.45 8.48 20.95
C LYS A 25 30.64 8.35 22.46
N PRO A 26 31.71 7.70 22.97
CA PRO A 26 31.87 7.43 24.41
C PRO A 26 31.81 8.66 25.30
N GLU A 27 32.52 9.73 24.92
CA GLU A 27 32.59 10.98 25.70
C GLU A 27 31.22 11.68 25.79
N GLU A 28 30.49 11.73 24.67
CA GLU A 28 29.15 12.33 24.62
C GLU A 28 28.15 11.50 25.42
N MET A 29 28.25 10.17 25.36
CA MET A 29 27.39 9.27 26.13
C MET A 29 27.61 9.40 27.64
N ALA A 30 28.87 9.51 28.09
CA ALA A 30 29.18 9.76 29.49
C ALA A 30 28.58 11.07 30.00
N LYS A 31 28.68 12.16 29.20
CA LYS A 31 28.08 13.45 29.51
C LYS A 31 26.55 13.38 29.60
N GLN A 32 25.93 12.69 28.65
CA GLN A 32 24.48 12.49 28.64
C GLN A 32 23.99 11.62 29.81
N ARG A 33 24.75 10.59 30.20
CA ARG A 33 24.45 9.73 31.36
C ARG A 33 24.48 10.53 32.66
N GLY A 34 25.50 11.36 32.85
CA GLY A 34 25.59 12.25 34.01
C GLY A 34 24.38 13.18 34.13
N GLY A 35 24.05 13.89 33.05
CA GLY A 35 22.89 14.80 33.02
C GLY A 35 21.55 14.08 33.22
N PHE A 36 21.42 12.85 32.72
CA PHE A 36 20.22 12.04 32.95
C PHE A 36 20.06 11.65 34.42
N ILE A 37 21.12 11.19 35.09
CA ILE A 37 21.09 10.79 36.51
C ILE A 37 20.82 12.00 37.42
N GLU A 38 21.47 13.13 37.16
CA GLU A 38 21.22 14.37 37.90
C GLU A 38 19.77 14.85 37.73
N GLY A 39 19.25 14.81 36.50
CA GLY A 39 17.85 15.11 36.22
C GLY A 39 16.88 14.16 36.92
N CYS A 40 17.24 12.88 37.04
CA CYS A 40 16.46 11.88 37.77
C CYS A 40 16.47 12.13 39.28
N ALA A 41 17.59 12.57 39.85
CA ALA A 41 17.70 12.91 41.27
C ALA A 41 16.74 14.06 41.66
N ASN A 42 16.59 15.07 40.78
CA ASN A 42 15.61 16.15 40.97
C ASN A 42 14.14 15.67 40.97
N ASN A 43 13.89 14.46 40.47
CA ASN A 43 12.58 13.80 40.50
C ASN A 43 12.51 12.69 41.56
N ASN A 44 13.42 12.68 42.54
CA ASN A 44 13.52 11.66 43.60
C ASN A 44 13.64 10.21 43.09
N ILE A 45 14.31 10.03 41.95
CA ILE A 45 14.61 8.70 41.40
C ILE A 45 16.02 8.31 41.83
N ASP A 46 16.15 7.11 42.42
CA ASP A 46 17.42 6.54 42.86
C ASP A 46 18.45 6.43 41.70
N ALA A 47 19.72 6.69 42.02
CA ALA A 47 20.79 6.76 41.04
C ALA A 47 21.09 5.40 40.38
N ASP A 48 21.00 4.30 41.12
CA ASP A 48 21.22 2.96 40.58
C ASP A 48 20.09 2.58 39.63
N LEU A 49 18.84 2.89 40.00
CA LEU A 49 17.68 2.71 39.11
C LEU A 49 17.79 3.57 37.84
N ALA A 50 18.17 4.85 37.98
CA ALA A 50 18.35 5.74 36.84
C ALA A 50 19.45 5.25 35.88
N GLY A 51 20.58 4.77 36.42
CA GLY A 51 21.67 4.18 35.64
C GLY A 51 21.21 2.94 34.87
N ASN A 52 20.53 2.01 35.54
CA ASN A 52 19.99 0.81 34.90
C ASN A 52 19.00 1.12 33.77
N ILE A 53 18.13 2.12 33.96
CA ILE A 53 17.18 2.54 32.93
C ILE A 53 17.90 3.22 31.76
N PHE A 54 18.92 4.04 32.03
CA PHE A 54 19.72 4.66 30.96
C PHE A 54 20.37 3.60 30.07
N ASP A 55 20.99 2.59 30.67
CA ASP A 55 21.65 1.50 29.94
C ASP A 55 20.63 0.71 29.08
N LEU A 56 19.40 0.54 29.59
CA LEU A 56 18.29 -0.07 28.84
C LEU A 56 17.87 0.80 27.64
N VAL A 57 17.71 2.11 27.85
CA VAL A 57 17.35 3.06 26.79
C VAL A 57 18.43 3.11 25.71
N GLU A 58 19.71 3.12 26.09
CA GLU A 58 20.85 3.04 25.16
C GLU A 58 20.79 1.77 24.31
N LYS A 59 20.56 0.61 24.94
CA LYS A 59 20.41 -0.66 24.24
C LYS A 59 19.24 -0.64 23.24
N PHE A 60 18.08 -0.10 23.63
CA PHE A 60 16.91 0.00 22.74
C PHE A 60 17.04 1.08 21.68
N ALA A 61 17.84 2.13 21.89
CA ALA A 61 18.04 3.19 20.92
C ALA A 61 18.61 2.67 19.58
N GLY A 62 19.36 1.55 19.61
CA GLY A 62 19.82 0.86 18.41
C GLY A 62 18.71 0.26 17.53
N TYR A 63 17.54 -0.02 18.10
CA TYR A 63 16.35 -0.54 17.42
C TYR A 63 15.17 0.44 17.47
N GLY A 64 15.40 1.65 17.98
CA GLY A 64 14.36 2.67 18.14
C GLY A 64 13.83 3.12 16.79
N PHE A 65 12.52 3.02 16.60
CA PHE A 65 11.88 3.36 15.33
C PHE A 65 11.15 4.70 15.42
N ASN A 66 11.06 5.41 14.29
CA ASN A 66 10.32 6.67 14.21
C ASN A 66 8.81 6.41 14.22
N LYS A 67 8.16 6.67 15.37
CA LYS A 67 6.74 6.41 15.57
C LYS A 67 5.84 7.17 14.59
N SER A 68 6.14 8.42 14.24
CA SER A 68 5.31 9.20 13.31
C SER A 68 5.29 8.59 11.91
N HIS A 69 6.44 8.11 11.43
CA HIS A 69 6.55 7.40 10.17
C HIS A 69 5.79 6.06 10.21
N SER A 70 5.99 5.26 11.25
CA SER A 70 5.25 4.00 11.43
C SER A 70 3.75 4.21 11.52
N ALA A 71 3.28 5.23 12.23
CA ALA A 71 1.86 5.50 12.40
C ALA A 71 1.20 5.90 11.06
N ALA A 72 1.86 6.73 10.26
CA ALA A 72 1.36 7.13 8.95
C ALA A 72 1.20 5.93 8.00
N TYR A 73 2.24 5.08 7.89
CA TYR A 73 2.16 3.86 7.08
C TYR A 73 1.19 2.83 7.64
N GLY A 74 1.13 2.68 8.98
CA GLY A 74 0.18 1.80 9.64
C GLY A 74 -1.27 2.17 9.35
N LEU A 75 -1.59 3.46 9.23
CA LEU A 75 -2.91 3.92 8.83
C LEU A 75 -3.26 3.48 7.40
N VAL A 76 -2.33 3.63 6.45
CA VAL A 76 -2.55 3.20 5.05
C VAL A 76 -2.75 1.69 4.98
N SER A 77 -1.93 0.91 5.70
CA SER A 77 -2.10 -0.55 5.79
C SER A 77 -3.45 -0.94 6.39
N TYR A 78 -3.92 -0.22 7.42
CA TYR A 78 -5.23 -0.45 8.00
C TYR A 78 -6.35 -0.13 7.01
N GLN A 79 -6.25 0.99 6.29
CA GLN A 79 -7.24 1.39 5.28
C GLN A 79 -7.35 0.36 4.16
N THR A 80 -6.23 -0.18 3.66
CA THR A 80 -6.28 -1.23 2.63
C THR A 80 -6.86 -2.53 3.16
N ALA A 81 -6.51 -2.94 4.38
CA ALA A 81 -7.10 -4.11 5.02
C ALA A 81 -8.62 -3.93 5.25
N TRP A 82 -9.04 -2.74 5.67
CA TRP A 82 -10.45 -2.40 5.88
C TRP A 82 -11.23 -2.45 4.56
N LEU A 83 -10.71 -1.85 3.49
CA LEU A 83 -11.32 -1.92 2.16
C LEU A 83 -11.40 -3.36 1.64
N LYS A 84 -10.32 -4.15 1.81
CA LYS A 84 -10.33 -5.56 1.43
C LYS A 84 -11.36 -6.39 2.21
N THR A 85 -11.62 -6.02 3.46
CA THR A 85 -12.58 -6.73 4.33
C THR A 85 -14.02 -6.37 4.01
N HIS A 86 -14.32 -5.08 3.81
CA HIS A 86 -15.70 -4.58 3.67
C HIS A 86 -16.15 -4.40 2.22
N TYR A 87 -15.21 -4.19 1.29
CA TYR A 87 -15.46 -4.03 -0.15
C TYR A 87 -14.48 -4.91 -0.96
N PRO A 88 -14.48 -6.25 -0.74
CA PRO A 88 -13.46 -7.14 -1.29
C PRO A 88 -13.40 -7.13 -2.82
N ALA A 89 -14.54 -7.19 -3.51
CA ALA A 89 -14.57 -7.17 -4.97
C ALA A 89 -14.10 -5.83 -5.56
N PRO A 90 -14.62 -4.65 -5.14
CA PRO A 90 -14.10 -3.36 -5.59
C PRO A 90 -12.62 -3.14 -5.26
N PHE A 91 -12.18 -3.56 -4.07
CA PHE A 91 -10.79 -3.48 -3.67
C PHE A 91 -9.89 -4.31 -4.60
N MET A 92 -10.24 -5.58 -4.84
CA MET A 92 -9.46 -6.44 -5.72
C MET A 92 -9.48 -5.96 -7.18
N ALA A 93 -10.60 -5.45 -7.68
CA ALA A 93 -10.67 -4.82 -9.01
C ALA A 93 -9.74 -3.59 -9.12
N ALA A 94 -9.68 -2.75 -8.08
CA ALA A 94 -8.79 -1.61 -8.04
C ALA A 94 -7.30 -2.02 -8.00
N VAL A 95 -6.96 -3.03 -7.19
CA VAL A 95 -5.58 -3.57 -7.10
C VAL A 95 -5.15 -4.21 -8.42
N LEU A 96 -6.00 -5.03 -9.03
CA LEU A 96 -5.75 -5.60 -10.36
C LEU A 96 -5.54 -4.50 -11.42
N SER A 97 -6.35 -3.45 -11.37
CA SER A 97 -6.23 -2.32 -12.30
C SER A 97 -4.92 -1.55 -12.11
N ALA A 98 -4.45 -1.37 -10.88
CA ALA A 98 -3.19 -0.68 -10.61
C ALA A 98 -1.97 -1.43 -11.19
N ASP A 99 -2.03 -2.77 -11.21
CA ASP A 99 -0.95 -3.64 -11.67
C ASP A 99 -1.25 -4.31 -13.02
N MET A 100 -2.25 -3.86 -13.79
CA MET A 100 -2.77 -4.57 -14.97
C MET A 100 -1.75 -4.84 -16.07
N HIS A 101 -0.69 -4.04 -16.16
CA HIS A 101 0.39 -4.20 -17.14
C HIS A 101 1.50 -5.16 -16.67
N ASN A 102 1.43 -5.64 -15.43
CA ASN A 102 2.35 -6.63 -14.88
C ASN A 102 1.65 -7.99 -14.78
N THR A 103 1.83 -8.82 -15.81
CA THR A 103 1.15 -10.12 -15.93
C THR A 103 1.42 -11.05 -14.75
N ASP A 104 2.65 -11.11 -14.23
CA ASP A 104 3.01 -11.98 -13.11
C ASP A 104 2.25 -11.58 -11.81
N LYS A 105 2.10 -10.28 -11.59
CA LYS A 105 1.29 -9.76 -10.47
C LYS A 105 -0.19 -10.05 -10.67
N VAL A 106 -0.72 -9.82 -11.87
CA VAL A 106 -2.14 -10.09 -12.18
C VAL A 106 -2.47 -11.55 -11.91
N VAL A 107 -1.64 -12.50 -12.34
CA VAL A 107 -1.83 -13.94 -12.07
C VAL A 107 -1.88 -14.20 -10.57
N THR A 108 -0.94 -13.63 -9.81
CA THR A 108 -0.92 -13.78 -8.34
C THR A 108 -2.19 -13.23 -7.68
N LEU A 109 -2.68 -12.08 -8.14
CA LEU A 109 -3.89 -11.44 -7.62
C LEU A 109 -5.16 -12.23 -8.00
N ILE A 110 -5.19 -12.90 -9.16
CA ILE A 110 -6.29 -13.78 -9.55
C ILE A 110 -6.38 -15.00 -8.62
N GLU A 111 -5.25 -15.60 -8.23
CA GLU A 111 -5.26 -16.69 -7.25
C GLU A 111 -5.75 -16.23 -5.87
N GLU A 112 -5.42 -14.99 -5.47
CA GLU A 112 -5.94 -14.41 -4.24
C GLU A 112 -7.46 -14.22 -4.29
N ILE A 113 -8.00 -13.73 -5.42
CA ILE A 113 -9.47 -13.62 -5.64
C ILE A 113 -10.15 -14.99 -5.48
N ARG A 114 -9.55 -16.05 -6.03
CA ARG A 114 -10.07 -17.43 -5.88
C ARG A 114 -10.04 -17.88 -4.42
N THR A 115 -8.96 -17.58 -3.70
CA THR A 115 -8.80 -17.90 -2.27
C THR A 115 -9.83 -17.15 -1.42
N MET A 116 -10.10 -15.89 -1.76
CA MET A 116 -11.17 -15.06 -1.17
C MET A 116 -12.59 -15.51 -1.57
N LYS A 117 -12.72 -16.51 -2.46
CA LYS A 117 -13.99 -17.02 -3.01
C LYS A 117 -14.81 -15.96 -3.74
N LEU A 118 -14.14 -14.96 -4.31
CA LEU A 118 -14.76 -13.97 -5.17
C LEU A 118 -14.92 -14.52 -6.59
N ARG A 119 -15.88 -13.99 -7.34
CA ARG A 119 -16.08 -14.31 -8.75
C ARG A 119 -15.34 -13.31 -9.62
N LEU A 120 -14.54 -13.84 -10.55
CA LEU A 120 -13.92 -13.09 -11.63
C LEU A 120 -14.48 -13.64 -12.93
N ASP A 121 -15.28 -12.84 -13.61
CA ASP A 121 -15.81 -13.16 -14.92
C ASP A 121 -14.75 -12.88 -15.98
N ALA A 122 -14.72 -13.69 -17.04
CA ALA A 122 -13.80 -13.54 -18.14
C ALA A 122 -14.04 -12.22 -18.91
N THR A 123 -13.13 -11.89 -19.81
CA THR A 123 -13.27 -10.73 -20.69
C THR A 123 -14.49 -10.89 -21.59
N ASP A 124 -15.31 -9.86 -21.66
CA ASP A 124 -16.49 -9.79 -22.51
C ASP A 124 -16.54 -8.41 -23.17
N VAL A 125 -16.52 -8.35 -24.51
CA VAL A 125 -16.60 -7.08 -25.25
C VAL A 125 -17.87 -6.28 -24.92
N ASN A 126 -18.93 -6.93 -24.43
CA ASN A 126 -20.18 -6.31 -24.03
C ASN A 126 -20.20 -5.78 -22.59
N ALA A 127 -19.26 -6.18 -21.73
CA ALA A 127 -19.27 -5.82 -20.30
C ALA A 127 -17.93 -5.29 -19.77
N SER A 128 -16.80 -5.77 -20.30
CA SER A 128 -15.47 -5.36 -19.89
C SER A 128 -15.17 -3.92 -20.27
N GLU A 129 -14.42 -3.26 -19.40
CA GLU A 129 -13.82 -1.95 -19.60
C GLU A 129 -12.31 -2.07 -19.79
N PHE A 130 -11.61 -0.94 -19.93
CA PHE A 130 -10.13 -0.96 -19.94
C PHE A 130 -9.56 -1.50 -18.63
N LYS A 131 -10.08 -1.01 -17.51
CA LYS A 131 -9.73 -1.43 -16.14
C LYS A 131 -10.61 -2.58 -15.68
N PHE A 132 -10.18 -3.29 -14.62
CA PHE A 132 -11.06 -4.23 -13.94
C PHE A 132 -12.17 -3.48 -13.23
N THR A 133 -13.40 -3.96 -13.37
CA THR A 133 -14.59 -3.35 -12.77
C THR A 133 -15.36 -4.37 -11.94
N VAL A 134 -16.45 -3.93 -11.31
CA VAL A 134 -17.36 -4.80 -10.55
C VAL A 134 -18.77 -4.54 -11.05
N ASN A 135 -19.51 -5.60 -11.36
CA ASN A 135 -20.90 -5.50 -11.79
C ASN A 135 -21.85 -5.39 -10.58
N ASP A 136 -23.14 -5.18 -10.84
CA ASP A 136 -24.18 -5.03 -9.79
C ASP A 136 -24.33 -6.26 -8.90
N GLU A 137 -23.90 -7.43 -9.36
CA GLU A 137 -23.89 -8.68 -8.59
C GLU A 137 -22.64 -8.84 -7.71
N GLY A 138 -21.73 -7.87 -7.73
CA GLY A 138 -20.49 -7.90 -6.97
C GLY A 138 -19.40 -8.80 -7.57
N ARG A 139 -19.52 -9.19 -8.85
CA ARG A 139 -18.52 -9.98 -9.57
C ARG A 139 -17.51 -9.05 -10.22
N ILE A 140 -16.24 -9.43 -10.15
CA ILE A 140 -15.14 -8.71 -10.79
C ILE A 140 -15.18 -9.02 -12.28
N ILE A 141 -15.18 -7.99 -13.13
CA ILE A 141 -15.12 -8.15 -14.58
C ILE A 141 -13.69 -7.89 -15.04
N TYR A 142 -13.16 -8.81 -15.84
CA TYR A 142 -11.80 -8.70 -16.36
C TYR A 142 -11.64 -7.46 -17.25
N GLY A 143 -10.60 -6.67 -17.04
CA GLY A 143 -10.30 -5.50 -17.86
C GLY A 143 -9.61 -5.87 -19.17
N LEU A 144 -10.10 -5.34 -20.29
CA LEU A 144 -9.50 -5.56 -21.62
C LEU A 144 -8.06 -5.05 -21.70
N GLY A 145 -7.72 -4.01 -20.94
CA GLY A 145 -6.36 -3.46 -20.87
C GLY A 145 -5.33 -4.39 -20.22
N ALA A 146 -5.78 -5.44 -19.54
CA ALA A 146 -4.91 -6.48 -18.99
C ALA A 146 -4.60 -7.61 -20.00
N ILE A 147 -5.25 -7.61 -21.18
CA ILE A 147 -4.94 -8.56 -22.25
C ILE A 147 -3.64 -8.12 -22.94
N LYS A 148 -2.67 -9.03 -23.03
CA LYS A 148 -1.36 -8.73 -23.62
C LYS A 148 -1.52 -8.35 -25.10
N GLY A 149 -1.13 -7.11 -25.42
CA GLY A 149 -1.19 -6.58 -26.79
C GLY A 149 -2.47 -5.80 -27.11
N VAL A 150 -3.39 -5.68 -26.14
CA VAL A 150 -4.53 -4.78 -26.20
C VAL A 150 -4.16 -3.47 -25.51
N GLY A 151 -4.19 -2.36 -26.25
CA GLY A 151 -3.93 -1.02 -25.73
C GLY A 151 -5.21 -0.26 -25.41
N GLU A 152 -5.07 0.96 -24.89
CA GLU A 152 -6.21 1.83 -24.56
C GLU A 152 -7.03 2.20 -25.81
N GLY A 153 -6.35 2.59 -26.91
CA GLY A 153 -7.01 2.98 -28.16
C GLY A 153 -7.99 1.95 -28.74
N PRO A 154 -7.61 0.65 -28.86
CA PRO A 154 -8.56 -0.38 -29.23
C PRO A 154 -9.74 -0.54 -28.27
N VAL A 155 -9.51 -0.48 -26.96
CA VAL A 155 -10.58 -0.64 -25.96
C VAL A 155 -11.57 0.52 -26.01
N GLU A 156 -11.08 1.75 -26.15
CA GLU A 156 -11.92 2.93 -26.39
C GLU A 156 -12.78 2.77 -27.64
N ALA A 157 -12.22 2.25 -28.74
CA ALA A 157 -12.99 2.01 -29.95
C ALA A 157 -14.12 0.97 -29.73
N ILE A 158 -13.87 -0.06 -28.91
CA ILE A 158 -14.88 -1.06 -28.52
C ILE A 158 -15.98 -0.41 -27.67
N THR A 159 -15.60 0.33 -26.63
CA THR A 159 -16.56 0.92 -25.69
C THR A 159 -17.40 2.01 -26.33
N GLU A 160 -16.81 2.85 -27.19
CA GLU A 160 -17.51 3.83 -28.03
C GLU A 160 -18.53 3.14 -28.95
N ALA A 161 -18.12 2.12 -29.69
CA ALA A 161 -19.01 1.40 -30.60
C ALA A 161 -20.19 0.73 -29.87
N ARG A 162 -19.95 0.18 -28.67
CA ARG A 162 -20.95 -0.47 -27.81
C ARG A 162 -22.01 0.49 -27.26
N GLN A 163 -21.79 1.81 -27.28
CA GLN A 163 -22.83 2.78 -26.86
C GLN A 163 -24.10 2.69 -27.71
N ASN A 164 -23.99 2.19 -28.95
CA ASN A 164 -25.13 1.91 -29.82
C ASN A 164 -25.86 0.59 -29.50
N GLY A 165 -25.55 -0.07 -28.38
CA GLY A 165 -26.11 -1.35 -27.94
C GLY A 165 -25.08 -2.47 -27.89
N PRO A 166 -25.40 -3.63 -27.28
CA PRO A 166 -24.49 -4.77 -27.25
C PRO A 166 -24.19 -5.27 -28.67
N PHE A 167 -23.01 -5.86 -28.86
CA PHE A 167 -22.66 -6.59 -30.07
C PHE A 167 -23.39 -7.93 -30.08
N THR A 168 -24.04 -8.24 -31.20
CA THR A 168 -24.82 -9.48 -31.35
C THR A 168 -23.95 -10.66 -31.77
N ASP A 169 -22.93 -10.40 -32.58
CA ASP A 169 -21.99 -11.38 -33.10
C ASP A 169 -20.69 -10.71 -33.56
N LEU A 170 -19.73 -11.52 -34.05
CA LEU A 170 -18.43 -11.05 -34.51
C LEU A 170 -18.51 -10.14 -35.74
N PHE A 171 -19.50 -10.33 -36.62
CA PHE A 171 -19.65 -9.51 -37.81
C PHE A 171 -20.21 -8.13 -37.44
N ASP A 172 -21.18 -8.08 -36.52
CA ASP A 172 -21.68 -6.83 -35.94
C ASP A 172 -20.55 -6.05 -35.25
N PHE A 173 -19.73 -6.74 -34.46
CA PHE A 173 -18.53 -6.16 -33.84
C PHE A 173 -17.58 -5.56 -34.88
N CYS A 174 -17.17 -6.34 -35.88
CA CYS A 174 -16.23 -5.88 -36.92
C CYS A 174 -16.81 -4.75 -37.78
N ALA A 175 -18.13 -4.70 -37.97
CA ALA A 175 -18.79 -3.67 -38.77
C ALA A 175 -18.91 -2.33 -38.02
N ARG A 176 -19.04 -2.37 -36.69
CA ARG A 176 -19.28 -1.18 -35.85
C ARG A 176 -18.01 -0.55 -35.30
N VAL A 177 -16.97 -1.35 -35.07
CA VAL A 177 -15.74 -0.89 -34.46
C VAL A 177 -14.79 -0.29 -35.50
N ASP A 178 -14.10 0.79 -35.17
CA ASP A 178 -13.12 1.41 -36.07
C ASP A 178 -11.89 0.51 -36.24
N LEU A 179 -11.85 -0.22 -37.36
CA LEU A 179 -10.75 -1.12 -37.75
C LEU A 179 -9.42 -0.38 -37.99
N LYS A 180 -9.40 0.96 -38.05
CA LYS A 180 -8.14 1.72 -38.04
C LYS A 180 -7.50 1.76 -36.65
N ARG A 181 -8.32 1.71 -35.59
CA ARG A 181 -7.88 1.67 -34.19
C ARG A 181 -7.67 0.23 -33.70
N ILE A 182 -8.36 -0.74 -34.29
CA ILE A 182 -8.20 -2.17 -33.96
C ILE A 182 -7.56 -2.92 -35.12
N ASN A 183 -6.30 -3.31 -34.92
CA ASN A 183 -5.61 -4.15 -35.88
C ASN A 183 -5.95 -5.64 -35.68
N LYS A 184 -5.64 -6.45 -36.71
CA LYS A 184 -5.88 -7.91 -36.68
C LYS A 184 -5.25 -8.60 -35.47
N ARG A 185 -4.05 -8.19 -35.07
CA ARG A 185 -3.37 -8.79 -33.92
C ARG A 185 -4.18 -8.62 -32.63
N THR A 186 -4.81 -7.47 -32.42
CA THR A 186 -5.68 -7.20 -31.27
C THR A 186 -6.99 -8.00 -31.33
N LEU A 187 -7.53 -8.26 -32.53
CA LEU A 187 -8.70 -9.14 -32.73
C LEU A 187 -8.41 -10.62 -32.45
N ASP A 188 -7.17 -11.06 -32.69
CA ASP A 188 -6.76 -12.46 -32.56
C ASP A 188 -6.43 -12.88 -31.10
N VAL A 189 -6.38 -11.93 -30.14
CA VAL A 189 -6.09 -12.20 -28.70
C VAL A 189 -7.36 -12.15 -27.86
#